data_AF-A0A258WGL5-F1
#
_entry.id   AF-A0A258WGL5-F1
#
_cell.length_a   1.000
_cell.length_b   1.000
_cell.length_c   1.000
_cell.angle_alpha   90.00
_cell.angle_beta   90.00
_cell.angle_gamma   90.00
#
_symmetry.space_group_name_H-M   'P 1'
#
loop_
_entity.id
_entity.type
_entity.pdbx_description
1 polymer ?
#
loop_
_entity_poly.entity_id
_entity_poly.type
_entity_poly.pdbx_seq_one_letter_code
_entity_poly.pdbx_strand_id
1 'polypeptide(L)'
;PTYKLYAIADSVPPKPALVFSEDGAAIKLEVYELGVAEFGSFVVDVPPPLAIGTVTLADGSSVKGFVSEPRALTGAEDITHLGGWRAYIAAKS
;
A
#
# COMPACT_ATOMS: atom_id res chain seq x y z
N PRO A 1 4.92 -7.32 -11.50
CA PRO A 1 3.91 -6.24 -11.49
C PRO A 1 4.55 -4.96 -10.94
N THR A 2 4.17 -3.80 -11.49
CA THR A 2 4.85 -2.53 -11.27
C THR A 2 4.00 -1.62 -10.38
N TYR A 3 4.52 -1.28 -9.21
CA TYR A 3 3.88 -0.40 -8.24
C TYR A 3 4.85 0.65 -7.74
N LYS A 4 4.34 1.82 -7.37
CA LYS A 4 5.06 2.79 -6.56
C LYS A 4 4.55 2.75 -5.12
N LEU A 5 5.48 2.92 -4.19
CA LEU A 5 5.20 2.99 -2.76
C LEU A 5 5.62 4.36 -2.26
N TYR A 6 4.70 5.05 -1.59
CA TYR A 6 4.93 6.36 -1.02
C TYR A 6 4.75 6.35 0.49
N ALA A 7 5.50 7.17 1.22
CA ALA A 7 5.20 7.50 2.61
C ALA A 7 4.35 8.77 2.65
N ILE A 8 3.12 8.66 3.15
CA ILE A 8 2.15 9.77 3.18
C ILE A 8 2.66 10.89 4.09
N ALA A 9 2.70 12.11 3.57
CA ALA A 9 3.07 13.30 4.31
C ALA A 9 2.15 13.53 5.52
N ASP A 10 2.72 14.03 6.62
CA ASP A 10 1.99 14.43 7.83
C ASP A 10 1.06 13.35 8.43
N SER A 11 1.31 12.07 8.11
CA SER A 11 0.54 10.96 8.66
C SER A 11 1.10 10.51 10.02
N VAL A 12 0.22 10.43 11.02
CA VAL A 12 0.55 9.93 12.37
C VAL A 12 -0.45 8.84 12.78
N PRO A 13 0.00 7.58 12.99
CA PRO A 13 1.34 7.08 12.69
C PRO A 13 1.65 7.16 11.17
N PRO A 14 2.93 7.08 10.76
CA PRO A 14 3.31 7.05 9.35
C PRO A 14 2.57 5.93 8.60
N LYS A 15 2.05 6.24 7.42
CA LYS A 15 1.29 5.30 6.59
C LYS A 15 1.86 5.20 5.17
N PRO A 16 1.97 3.98 4.60
CA PRO A 16 2.30 3.81 3.20
C PRO A 16 1.10 4.07 2.29
N ALA A 17 1.37 4.50 1.07
CA ALA A 17 0.43 4.56 -0.04
C ALA A 17 0.95 3.73 -1.23
N LEU A 18 0.17 2.73 -1.65
CA LEU A 18 0.50 1.86 -2.79
C LEU A 18 -0.32 2.27 -4.01
N VAL A 19 0.35 2.55 -5.13
CA VAL A 19 -0.29 2.97 -6.37
C VAL A 19 0.29 2.18 -7.54
N PHE A 20 -0.57 1.68 -8.43
CA PHE A 20 -0.11 1.04 -9.67
C PHE A 20 0.56 2.08 -10.58
N SER A 21 1.69 1.72 -11.17
CA SER A 21 2.39 2.58 -12.13
C SER A 21 3.19 1.73 -13.10
N GLU A 22 3.16 2.05 -14.40
CA GLU A 22 3.92 1.30 -15.42
C GLU A 22 5.45 1.39 -15.20
N ASP A 23 5.91 2.49 -14.61
CA ASP A 23 7.31 2.75 -14.23
C ASP A 23 7.62 2.36 -12.77
N GLY A 24 6.76 1.58 -12.13
CA GLY A 24 6.92 1.10 -10.76
C GLY A 24 7.88 -0.09 -10.61
N ALA A 25 8.02 -0.57 -9.38
CA ALA A 25 8.83 -1.73 -9.02
C ALA A 25 8.00 -2.80 -8.29
N ALA A 26 8.62 -3.95 -8.02
CA ALA A 26 8.05 -4.94 -7.12
C ALA A 26 8.16 -4.46 -5.67
N ILE A 27 7.05 -4.51 -4.93
CA ILE A 27 6.96 -4.10 -3.52
C ILE A 27 6.66 -5.33 -2.67
N LYS A 28 7.39 -5.50 -1.57
CA LYS A 28 7.13 -6.57 -0.59
C LYS A 28 5.79 -6.36 0.10
N LEU A 29 4.97 -7.42 0.15
CA LEU A 29 3.65 -7.45 0.76
C LEU A 29 3.55 -8.60 1.76
N GLU A 30 2.56 -8.50 2.64
CA GLU A 30 2.09 -9.58 3.50
C GLU A 30 0.65 -9.92 3.07
N VAL A 31 0.38 -11.21 2.83
CA VAL A 31 -0.95 -11.68 2.42
C VAL A 31 -1.58 -12.40 3.61
N TYR A 32 -2.79 -12.00 3.94
CA TYR A 32 -3.56 -12.55 5.04
C TYR A 32 -4.88 -13.14 4.53
N GLU A 33 -5.34 -14.20 5.18
CA GLU A 33 -6.69 -14.73 4.99
C GLU A 33 -7.67 -13.98 5.89
N LEU A 34 -8.79 -13.56 5.31
CA LEU A 34 -9.90 -12.92 6.02
C LEU A 34 -11.20 -13.57 5.57
N GLY A 35 -12.05 -13.91 6.52
CA GLY A 35 -13.37 -14.44 6.20
C GLY A 35 -14.22 -13.39 5.49
N VAL A 36 -15.08 -13.85 4.57
CA VAL A 36 -15.91 -12.97 3.73
C VAL A 36 -16.89 -12.15 4.58
N ALA A 37 -17.37 -12.70 5.70
CA ALA A 37 -18.31 -12.03 6.59
C ALA A 37 -17.65 -10.87 7.37
N GLU A 38 -16.35 -11.00 7.67
CA GLU A 38 -15.54 -10.04 8.44
C GLU A 38 -14.97 -8.93 7.55
N PHE A 39 -14.99 -9.09 6.23
CA PHE A 39 -14.45 -8.12 5.29
C PHE A 39 -15.12 -6.75 5.42
N GLY A 40 -16.44 -6.72 5.65
CA GLY A 40 -17.19 -5.47 5.79
C GLY A 40 -16.70 -4.61 6.97
N SER A 41 -16.60 -5.19 8.16
CA SER A 41 -16.11 -4.47 9.35
C SER A 41 -14.65 -4.05 9.19
N PHE A 42 -13.82 -4.87 8.55
CA PHE A 42 -12.43 -4.52 8.27
C PHE A 42 -12.30 -3.28 7.37
N VAL A 43 -13.11 -3.18 6.31
CA VAL A 43 -13.02 -2.04 5.36
C VAL A 43 -13.56 -0.74 5.94
N VAL A 44 -14.50 -0.79 6.89
CA VAL A 44 -15.00 0.41 7.60
C VAL A 44 -13.87 1.15 8.32
N ASP A 45 -12.87 0.43 8.81
CA ASP A 45 -11.72 0.99 9.52
C ASP A 45 -10.59 1.48 8.58
N VAL A 46 -10.83 1.53 7.27
CA VAL A 46 -9.87 2.02 6.27
C VAL A 46 -10.25 3.45 5.86
N PRO A 47 -9.71 4.49 6.54
CA PRO A 47 -10.05 5.86 6.23
C PRO A 47 -9.36 6.33 4.94
N PRO A 48 -9.92 7.35 4.28
CA PRO A 48 -9.21 8.04 3.23
C PRO A 48 -7.86 8.60 3.70
N PRO A 49 -6.83 8.63 2.83
CA PRO A 49 -6.89 8.38 1.40
C PRO A 49 -6.63 6.92 0.98
N LEU A 50 -6.73 5.99 1.93
CA LEU A 50 -6.55 4.56 1.67
C LEU A 50 -7.87 3.92 1.21
N ALA A 51 -7.75 2.85 0.43
CA ALA A 51 -8.89 2.04 0.00
C ALA A 51 -8.46 0.57 -0.12
N ILE A 52 -9.43 -0.34 -0.15
CA ILE A 52 -9.18 -1.73 -0.53
C ILE A 52 -9.48 -1.91 -2.02
N GLY A 53 -8.41 -2.17 -2.78
CA GLY A 53 -8.44 -2.42 -4.21
C GLY A 53 -8.07 -3.86 -4.53
N THR A 54 -7.69 -4.08 -5.79
CA THR A 54 -7.10 -5.34 -6.26
C THR A 54 -5.62 -5.11 -6.54
N VAL A 55 -4.77 -5.99 -6.01
CA VAL A 55 -3.32 -5.96 -6.20
C VAL A 55 -2.87 -7.23 -6.90
N THR A 56 -2.01 -7.10 -7.91
CA THR A 56 -1.42 -8.21 -8.64
C THR A 56 -0.10 -8.60 -8.00
N LEU A 57 0.08 -9.87 -7.67
CA LEU A 57 1.29 -10.43 -7.07
C LEU A 57 2.31 -10.82 -8.15
N ALA A 58 3.55 -11.10 -7.71
CA ALA A 58 4.65 -11.43 -8.61
C ALA A 58 4.41 -12.71 -9.43
N ASP A 59 3.60 -13.63 -8.90
CA ASP A 59 3.19 -14.87 -9.57
C ASP A 59 2.03 -14.66 -10.58
N GLY A 60 1.53 -13.43 -10.74
CA GLY A 60 0.43 -13.08 -11.62
C GLY A 60 -0.97 -13.25 -11.00
N SER A 61 -1.07 -13.80 -9.79
CA SER A 61 -2.34 -13.87 -9.06
C SER A 61 -2.81 -12.47 -8.62
N SER A 62 -4.11 -12.34 -8.31
CA SER A 62 -4.70 -11.08 -7.85
C SER A 62 -5.40 -11.28 -6.51
N VAL A 63 -5.16 -10.39 -5.57
CA VAL A 63 -5.72 -10.41 -4.21
C VAL A 63 -6.31 -9.06 -3.84
N LYS A 64 -7.13 -9.01 -2.78
CA LYS A 64 -7.53 -7.73 -2.18
C LYS A 64 -6.39 -7.18 -1.33
N GLY A 65 -6.16 -5.87 -1.41
CA GLY A 65 -5.08 -5.20 -0.70
C GLY A 65 -5.27 -3.69 -0.63
N PHE A 66 -4.49 -3.06 0.24
CA PHE A 66 -4.48 -1.60 0.37
C PHE A 66 -3.93 -0.95 -0.91
N VAL A 67 -4.69 0.01 -1.43
CA VAL A 67 -4.29 0.93 -2.49
C VAL A 67 -4.57 2.36 -2.01
N SER A 68 -4.19 3.35 -2.80
CA SER A 68 -4.35 4.75 -2.41
C SER A 68 -4.92 5.62 -3.51
N GLU A 69 -5.76 6.56 -3.10
CA GLU A 69 -6.25 7.63 -3.96
C GLU A 69 -5.11 8.59 -4.34
N PRO A 70 -5.20 9.30 -5.48
CA PRO A 70 -4.16 10.25 -5.90
C PRO A 70 -3.79 11.31 -4.85
N ARG A 71 -4.75 11.73 -4.00
CA ARG A 71 -4.50 12.69 -2.92
C ARG A 71 -3.52 12.20 -1.85
N ALA A 72 -3.27 10.89 -1.75
CA ALA A 72 -2.26 10.35 -0.84
C ALA A 72 -0.84 10.73 -1.27
N LEU A 73 -0.64 11.13 -2.53
CA LEU A 73 0.67 11.43 -3.11
C LEU A 73 1.10 12.89 -2.91
N THR A 74 0.18 13.77 -2.51
CA THR A 74 0.49 15.18 -2.30
C THR A 74 1.48 15.35 -1.15
N GLY A 75 2.69 15.82 -1.46
CA GLY A 75 3.78 15.98 -0.48
C GLY A 75 4.43 14.68 -0.02
N ALA A 76 3.96 13.53 -0.51
CA ALA A 76 4.45 12.23 -0.09
C ALA A 76 5.85 11.93 -0.63
N GLU A 77 6.61 11.15 0.12
CA GLU A 77 7.96 10.73 -0.25
C GLU A 77 7.90 9.44 -1.07
N ASP A 78 8.52 9.41 -2.26
CA ASP A 78 8.64 8.17 -3.06
C ASP A 78 9.69 7.25 -2.44
N ILE A 79 9.22 6.13 -1.89
CA ILE A 79 10.03 5.12 -1.21
C ILE A 79 10.09 3.81 -2.01
N THR A 80 9.70 3.83 -3.28
CA THR A 80 9.67 2.67 -4.18
C THR A 80 11.01 1.95 -4.22
N HIS A 81 12.11 2.71 -4.21
CA HIS A 81 13.49 2.22 -4.23
C HIS A 81 13.87 1.37 -3.00
N LEU A 82 13.14 1.48 -1.88
CA LEU A 82 13.37 0.68 -0.68
C LEU A 82 12.71 -0.71 -0.77
N GLY A 83 11.86 -0.95 -1.77
CA GLY A 83 11.22 -2.24 -2.03
C GLY A 83 10.19 -2.69 -1.00
N GLY A 84 9.86 -1.87 0.01
CA GLY A 84 8.82 -2.19 0.98
C GLY A 84 8.82 -1.31 2.24
N TRP A 85 7.66 -1.30 2.92
CA TRP A 85 7.42 -0.46 4.10
C TRP A 85 8.35 -0.77 5.28
N ARG A 86 8.64 -2.05 5.53
CA ARG A 86 9.53 -2.46 6.62
C ARG A 86 10.96 -1.90 6.45
N ALA A 87 11.46 -1.83 5.22
CA ALA A 87 12.78 -1.25 4.94
C ALA A 87 12.80 0.27 5.20
N TYR A 88 11.73 0.97 4.85
CA TYR A 88 11.57 2.39 5.17
C TYR A 88 11.57 2.68 6.67
N ILE A 89 10.78 1.94 7.45
CA ILE A 89 10.74 2.12 8.90
C ILE A 89 12.09 1.85 9.55
N ALA A 90 12.81 0.81 9.10
CA ALA A 90 14.15 0.50 9.59
C ALA A 90 15.18 1.61 9.26
N ALA A 91 15.06 2.27 8.11
CA ALA A 91 15.94 3.38 7.72
C ALA A 91 15.64 4.70 8.45
N LYS A 92 14.45 4.84 9.03
CA LYS A 92 14.05 6.01 9.84
C LYS A 92 14.37 5.88 11.34
N SER A 93 14.78 4.68 11.79
CA SER A 93 15.03 4.35 13.19
C SER A 93 16.47 4.64 13.62
#